data_AF-A0A7J2MA39-F1
#
_entry.id   AF-A0A7J2MA39-F1
#
_cell.length_a   1.000
_cell.length_b   1.000
_cell.length_c   1.000
_cell.angle_alpha   90.00
_cell.angle_beta   90.00
_cell.angle_gamma   90.00
#
_symmetry.space_group_name_H-M   'P 1'
#
loop_
_entity.id
_entity.type
_entity.pdbx_description
1 polymer ?
#
loop_
_entity_poly.entity_id
_entity_poly.type
_entity_poly.pdbx_seq_one_letter_code
_entity_poly.pdbx_strand_id
1 'polypeptide(L)'
;VDVKHAKGALIPIGMRKFWKENVVLLGDAAGQVKATSGGGLYPLLLAAHLLSEHFDDFEQYRREFMQRFGQELKRALLARRIFVRLSNDDFNYLAGHIAEEVELITRYGDIDYQSEVARAFIKKHPSLIWYILRKMAGQSFFSVCSL
;
A
#
# COMPACT_ATOMS: atom_id res chain seq x y z
N VAL A 1 -16.87 -24.14 -16.07
CA VAL A 1 -15.88 -24.78 -15.17
C VAL A 1 -16.55 -24.94 -13.83
N ASP A 2 -16.80 -26.17 -13.41
CA ASP A 2 -17.45 -26.50 -12.15
C ASP A 2 -16.41 -26.38 -11.02
N VAL A 3 -16.46 -25.28 -10.25
CA VAL A 3 -15.43 -24.95 -9.24
C VAL A 3 -15.71 -25.76 -7.97
N LYS A 4 -15.44 -27.06 -8.00
CA LYS A 4 -15.71 -27.98 -6.88
C LYS A 4 -14.79 -27.82 -5.65
N HIS A 5 -13.81 -26.91 -5.68
CA HIS A 5 -12.86 -26.71 -4.58
C HIS A 5 -12.42 -25.24 -4.43
N ALA A 6 -13.36 -24.33 -4.18
CA ALA A 6 -13.01 -22.96 -3.82
C ALA A 6 -12.31 -22.93 -2.46
N LYS A 7 -11.06 -22.43 -2.42
CA LYS A 7 -10.31 -22.16 -1.19
C LYS A 7 -10.15 -20.65 -1.04
N GLY A 8 -10.34 -20.13 0.16
CA GLY A 8 -10.22 -18.71 0.47
C GLY A 8 -9.60 -18.48 1.83
N ALA A 9 -8.99 -17.32 2.01
CA ALA A 9 -8.43 -16.85 3.27
C ALA A 9 -8.67 -15.34 3.40
N LEU A 10 -8.63 -14.83 4.63
CA LEU A 10 -8.71 -13.40 4.89
C LEU A 10 -7.36 -12.73 4.59
N ILE A 11 -7.41 -11.57 3.94
CA ILE A 11 -6.24 -10.73 3.69
C ILE A 11 -6.33 -9.49 4.59
N PRO A 12 -5.37 -9.24 5.49
CA PRO A 12 -5.39 -8.07 6.35
C PRO A 12 -5.16 -6.79 5.53
N ILE A 13 -5.93 -5.75 5.82
CA ILE A 13 -5.82 -4.45 5.18
C ILE A 13 -5.32 -3.43 6.19
N GLY A 14 -4.06 -3.04 6.03
CA GLY A 14 -3.39 -2.07 6.89
C GLY A 14 -2.54 -2.72 7.99
N MET A 15 -1.44 -2.06 8.33
CA MET A 15 -0.53 -2.50 9.38
C MET A 15 -1.15 -2.33 10.77
N ARG A 16 -0.80 -3.25 11.67
CA ARG A 16 -1.12 -3.18 13.10
C ARG A 16 0.13 -2.85 13.90
N LYS A 17 -0.02 -2.59 15.21
CA LYS A 17 1.13 -2.61 16.10
C LYS A 17 1.74 -4.01 16.06
N PHE A 18 2.96 -4.11 15.52
CA PHE A 18 3.62 -5.39 15.24
C PHE A 18 4.84 -5.64 16.14
N TRP A 19 5.00 -4.84 17.19
CA TRP A 19 6.04 -5.02 18.19
C TRP A 19 5.58 -4.48 19.56
N LYS A 20 5.97 -5.18 20.63
CA LYS A 20 5.92 -4.70 22.02
C LYS A 20 6.91 -5.51 22.86
N GLU A 21 7.83 -4.84 23.56
CA GLU A 21 8.78 -5.48 24.48
C GLU A 21 9.52 -6.64 23.80
N ASN A 22 9.28 -7.88 24.24
CA ASN A 22 9.88 -9.12 23.73
C ASN A 22 8.98 -9.86 22.72
N VAL A 23 7.98 -9.19 22.13
CA VAL A 23 7.07 -9.77 21.14
C VAL A 23 7.13 -9.00 19.83
N VAL A 24 7.27 -9.72 18.72
CA VAL A 24 7.20 -9.21 17.34
C VAL A 24 6.22 -10.04 16.53
N LEU A 25 5.45 -9.37 15.67
CA LEU A 25 4.57 -9.98 14.67
C LEU A 25 5.16 -9.71 13.29
N LEU A 26 5.00 -10.67 12.37
CA LEU A 26 5.43 -10.55 10.97
C LEU A 26 4.28 -10.93 10.02
N GLY A 27 4.39 -10.52 8.76
CA GLY A 27 3.46 -10.89 7.69
C GLY A 27 2.02 -10.50 7.97
N ASP A 28 1.09 -11.43 7.72
CA ASP A 28 -0.35 -11.20 7.88
C ASP A 28 -0.72 -10.85 9.33
N ALA A 29 -0.05 -11.46 10.33
CA ALA A 29 -0.29 -11.14 11.74
C ALA A 29 0.02 -9.67 12.07
N ALA A 30 1.01 -9.08 11.38
CA ALA A 30 1.39 -7.68 11.49
C ALA A 30 0.62 -6.75 10.54
N GLY A 31 -0.16 -7.30 9.60
CA GLY A 31 -0.75 -6.54 8.50
C GLY A 31 0.29 -6.00 7.52
N GLN A 32 1.44 -6.67 7.37
CA GLN A 32 2.50 -6.33 6.42
C GLN A 32 2.11 -6.77 4.99
N VAL A 33 0.99 -6.26 4.50
CA VAL A 33 0.42 -6.60 3.20
C VAL A 33 0.15 -5.33 2.42
N LYS A 34 0.54 -5.31 1.15
CA LYS A 34 0.20 -4.20 0.25
C LYS A 34 -1.30 -4.17 0.03
N ALA A 35 -1.96 -3.15 0.55
CA ALA A 35 -3.41 -3.01 0.44
C ALA A 35 -3.91 -2.88 -1.02
N THR A 36 -3.05 -2.49 -1.95
CA THR A 36 -3.35 -2.36 -3.39
C THR A 36 -3.47 -3.70 -4.11
N SER A 37 -2.64 -4.68 -3.77
CA SER A 37 -2.59 -5.98 -4.46
C SER A 37 -2.96 -7.18 -3.59
N GLY A 38 -3.00 -7.01 -2.27
CA GLY A 38 -3.10 -8.12 -1.32
C GLY A 38 -1.79 -8.91 -1.17
N GLY A 39 -0.69 -8.48 -1.78
CA GLY A 39 0.60 -9.16 -1.72
C GLY A 39 1.35 -8.91 -0.41
N GLY A 40 1.71 -9.99 0.30
CA GLY A 40 2.46 -9.95 1.56
C GLY A 40 3.83 -10.66 1.55
N LEU A 41 4.19 -11.34 0.46
CA LEU A 41 5.43 -12.15 0.40
C LEU A 41 6.71 -11.31 0.57
N TYR A 42 6.90 -10.29 -0.26
CA TYR A 42 8.07 -9.42 -0.15
C TYR A 42 8.17 -8.71 1.21
N PRO A 43 7.09 -8.05 1.73
CA PRO A 43 7.12 -7.47 3.06
C PRO A 43 7.47 -8.47 4.17
N LEU A 44 6.92 -9.69 4.12
CA LEU A 44 7.20 -10.75 5.09
C LEU A 44 8.67 -11.17 5.04
N LEU A 45 9.22 -11.42 3.85
CA LEU A 45 10.62 -11.82 3.68
C LEU A 45 11.57 -10.74 4.17
N LEU A 46 11.30 -9.47 3.82
CA LEU A 46 12.07 -8.34 4.31
C LEU A 46 11.97 -8.22 5.84
N ALA A 47 10.77 -8.38 6.41
CA ALA A 47 10.56 -8.32 7.85
C ALA A 47 11.31 -9.43 8.58
N ALA A 48 11.27 -10.67 8.06
CA ALA A 48 12.00 -11.80 8.63
C ALA A 48 13.51 -11.59 8.55
N HIS A 49 14.02 -11.09 7.43
CA HIS A 49 15.44 -10.78 7.26
C HIS A 49 15.90 -9.72 8.26
N LEU A 50 15.19 -8.58 8.36
CA LEU A 50 15.55 -7.53 9.32
C LEU A 50 15.44 -8.00 10.77
N LEU A 51 14.46 -8.86 11.10
CA LEU A 51 14.35 -9.43 12.44
C LEU A 51 15.55 -10.34 12.75
N SER A 52 16.08 -11.07 11.74
CA SER A 52 17.25 -11.92 11.93
C SER A 52 18.54 -11.11 12.15
N GLU A 53 18.66 -9.92 11.54
CA GLU A 53 19.80 -9.02 11.75
C GLU A 53 19.77 -8.33 13.12
N HIS A 54 18.56 -8.08 13.64
CA HIS A 54 18.33 -7.32 14.88
C HIS A 54 17.62 -8.17 15.94
N PHE A 55 17.91 -9.47 16.00
CA PHE A 55 17.31 -10.35 16.99
C PHE A 55 17.68 -9.83 18.40
N ASP A 56 16.70 -9.77 19.30
CA ASP A 56 16.74 -9.13 20.63
C ASP A 56 16.75 -7.58 20.68
N ASP A 57 16.95 -6.87 19.54
CA ASP A 57 16.69 -5.41 19.41
C ASP A 57 15.49 -5.13 18.50
N PHE A 58 14.30 -5.42 19.03
CA PHE A 58 13.08 -5.31 18.26
C PHE A 58 12.64 -3.88 17.96
N GLU A 59 13.15 -2.89 18.70
CA GLU A 59 12.93 -1.48 18.39
C GLU A 59 13.77 -1.05 17.17
N GLN A 60 15.02 -1.53 17.06
CA GLN A 60 15.83 -1.35 15.86
C GLN A 60 15.19 -2.05 14.65
N TYR A 61 14.77 -3.31 14.78
CA TYR A 61 14.01 -4.01 13.73
C TYR A 61 12.80 -3.18 13.27
N ARG A 62 11.97 -2.70 14.21
CA ARG A 62 10.77 -1.91 13.92
C ARG A 62 11.14 -0.64 13.17
N ARG A 63 12.15 0.10 13.63
CA ARG A 63 12.61 1.35 13.00
C ARG A 63 13.06 1.10 11.57
N GLU A 64 13.87 0.07 11.36
CA GLU A 64 14.43 -0.22 10.04
C GLU A 64 13.38 -0.73 9.06
N PHE A 65 12.48 -1.61 9.48
CA PHE A 65 11.36 -2.04 8.64
C PHE A 65 10.48 -0.85 8.24
N MET A 66 10.18 0.04 9.19
CA MET A 66 9.39 1.24 8.92
C MET A 66 10.07 2.18 7.91
N GLN A 67 11.41 2.29 7.98
CA GLN A 67 12.21 3.09 7.06
C GLN A 67 12.26 2.46 5.66
N ARG A 68 12.54 1.16 5.57
CA ARG A 68 12.72 0.46 4.29
C ARG A 68 11.41 0.20 3.53
N PHE A 69 10.31 -0.08 4.24
CA PHE A 69 9.06 -0.50 3.59
C PHE A 69 7.76 -0.07 4.27
N GLY A 70 7.78 0.29 5.56
CA GLY A 70 6.54 0.70 6.26
C GLY A 70 5.85 1.92 5.64
N GLN A 71 6.62 2.85 5.07
CA GLN A 71 6.04 4.00 4.35
C GLN A 71 5.35 3.58 3.05
N GLU A 72 5.85 2.56 2.36
CA GLU A 72 5.21 2.01 1.16
C GLU A 72 3.86 1.37 1.51
N LEU A 73 3.81 0.58 2.58
CA LEU A 73 2.56 -0.03 3.06
C LEU A 73 1.50 1.02 3.44
N LYS A 74 1.90 2.13 4.06
CA LYS A 74 1.00 3.26 4.34
C LYS A 74 0.47 3.93 3.07
N ARG A 75 1.33 4.12 2.07
CA ARG A 75 0.95 4.69 0.77
C ARG A 75 0.01 3.75 0.00
N ALA A 76 0.27 2.45 0.03
CA ALA A 76 -0.63 1.44 -0.55
C ALA A 76 -2.01 1.47 0.14
N LEU A 77 -2.06 1.63 1.46
CA LEU A 77 -3.32 1.80 2.19
C LEU A 77 -4.06 3.07 1.77
N LEU A 78 -3.36 4.19 1.62
CA LEU A 78 -3.94 5.44 1.11
C LEU A 78 -4.47 5.27 -0.32
N ALA A 79 -3.69 4.65 -1.21
CA ALA A 79 -4.10 4.37 -2.58
C ALA A 79 -5.37 3.51 -2.62
N ARG A 80 -5.48 2.48 -1.77
CA ARG A 80 -6.71 1.69 -1.64
C ARG A 80 -7.89 2.54 -1.17
N ARG A 81 -7.68 3.44 -0.20
CA ARG A 81 -8.72 4.36 0.30
C ARG A 81 -9.22 5.33 -0.78
N ILE A 82 -8.34 5.78 -1.67
CA ILE A 82 -8.71 6.56 -2.85
C ILE A 82 -9.49 5.67 -3.82
N PHE A 83 -8.94 4.52 -4.18
CA PHE A 83 -9.51 3.57 -5.13
C PHE A 83 -10.98 3.23 -4.83
N VAL A 84 -11.30 2.87 -3.58
CA VAL A 84 -12.67 2.49 -3.18
C VAL A 84 -13.67 3.67 -3.19
N ARG A 85 -13.21 4.91 -3.38
CA ARG A 85 -14.05 6.12 -3.47
C ARG A 85 -14.27 6.60 -4.90
N LEU A 86 -13.54 6.05 -5.87
CA LEU A 86 -13.65 6.45 -7.27
C LEU A 86 -14.79 5.68 -7.93
N SER A 87 -15.58 6.38 -8.75
CA SER A 87 -16.59 5.79 -9.63
C SER A 87 -15.96 5.23 -10.91
N ASN A 88 -16.71 4.43 -11.67
CA ASN A 88 -16.27 3.92 -12.98
C ASN A 88 -15.89 5.05 -13.94
N ASP A 89 -16.60 6.18 -13.92
CA ASP A 89 -16.27 7.34 -14.75
C ASP A 89 -14.95 7.98 -14.32
N ASP A 90 -14.71 8.06 -13.01
CA ASP A 90 -13.43 8.54 -12.49
C ASP A 90 -12.28 7.58 -12.89
N PHE A 91 -12.52 6.27 -12.86
CA PHE A 91 -11.55 5.28 -13.34
C PHE A 91 -11.24 5.42 -14.83
N ASN A 92 -12.27 5.56 -15.67
CA ASN A 92 -12.07 5.75 -17.12
C ASN A 92 -11.29 7.03 -17.40
N TYR A 93 -11.62 8.12 -16.71
CA TYR A 93 -10.90 9.39 -16.82
C TYR A 93 -9.42 9.24 -16.43
N LEU A 94 -9.12 8.62 -15.28
CA LEU A 94 -7.74 8.42 -14.84
C LEU A 94 -6.98 7.42 -15.74
N ALA A 95 -7.61 6.33 -16.17
CA ALA A 95 -7.01 5.32 -17.02
C ALA A 95 -6.58 5.89 -18.37
N GLY A 96 -7.36 6.81 -18.95
CA GLY A 96 -6.98 7.53 -20.17
C GLY A 96 -5.66 8.27 -20.03
N HIS A 97 -5.47 9.01 -18.93
CA HIS A 97 -4.22 9.73 -18.67
C HIS A 97 -3.05 8.79 -18.36
N ILE A 98 -3.30 7.68 -17.65
CA ILE A 98 -2.26 6.69 -17.34
C ILE A 98 -1.80 5.97 -18.62
N ALA A 99 -2.71 5.68 -19.55
CA ALA A 99 -2.40 4.99 -20.80
C ALA A 99 -1.44 5.78 -21.70
N GLU A 100 -1.41 7.11 -21.59
CA GLU A 100 -0.49 7.99 -22.31
C GLU A 100 0.93 7.99 -21.69
N GLU A 101 1.10 7.47 -20.48
CA GLU A 101 2.32 7.56 -19.68
C GLU A 101 3.18 6.28 -19.71
N VAL A 102 3.21 5.60 -20.85
CA VAL A 102 3.95 4.33 -21.03
C VAL A 102 5.43 4.46 -20.67
N GLU A 103 6.10 5.54 -21.08
CA GLU A 103 7.52 5.75 -20.77
C GLU A 103 7.75 5.95 -19.27
N LEU A 104 6.89 6.70 -18.60
CA LEU A 104 6.97 6.94 -17.15
C LEU A 104 6.77 5.63 -16.39
N ILE A 105 5.79 4.82 -16.78
CA ILE A 105 5.54 3.49 -16.20
C ILE A 105 6.74 2.57 -16.45
N THR A 106 7.31 2.59 -17.65
CA THR A 106 8.50 1.77 -17.97
C THR A 106 9.71 2.16 -17.13
N ARG A 107 9.88 3.47 -16.88
CA ARG A 107 11.03 4.01 -16.15
C ARG A 107 10.93 3.84 -14.63
N TYR A 108 9.75 4.04 -14.06
CA TYR A 108 9.53 4.08 -12.60
C TYR A 108 8.68 2.93 -12.07
N GLY A 109 8.20 2.04 -12.95
CA GLY A 109 7.37 0.90 -12.58
C GLY A 109 8.14 -0.09 -11.73
N ASP A 110 7.78 -0.15 -10.45
CA ASP A 110 8.29 -1.11 -9.48
C ASP A 110 7.10 -1.74 -8.75
N ILE A 111 7.01 -3.07 -8.80
CA ILE A 111 5.90 -3.82 -8.19
C ILE A 111 5.96 -3.80 -6.66
N ASP A 112 7.16 -3.63 -6.10
CA ASP A 112 7.41 -3.50 -4.68
C ASP A 112 7.27 -2.07 -4.20
N TYR A 113 7.72 -1.11 -4.99
CA TYR A 113 7.70 0.32 -4.69
C TYR A 113 6.78 1.11 -5.63
N GLN A 114 5.50 0.75 -5.64
CA GLN A 114 4.45 1.37 -6.47
C GLN A 114 4.31 2.89 -6.25
N SER A 115 4.72 3.40 -5.09
CA SER A 115 4.69 4.84 -4.82
C SER A 115 5.66 5.67 -5.65
N GLU A 116 6.70 5.07 -6.24
CA GLU A 116 7.66 5.77 -7.09
C GLU A 116 7.01 6.20 -8.42
N VAL A 117 6.39 5.26 -9.14
CA VAL A 117 5.62 5.57 -10.36
C VAL A 117 4.44 6.50 -10.07
N ALA A 118 3.73 6.30 -8.95
CA ALA A 118 2.63 7.17 -8.56
C ALA A 118 3.11 8.61 -8.32
N ARG A 119 4.26 8.79 -7.65
CA ARG A 119 4.84 10.12 -7.41
C ARG A 119 5.29 10.79 -8.70
N ALA A 120 5.94 10.05 -9.60
CA ALA A 120 6.35 10.57 -10.90
C ALA A 120 5.12 11.03 -11.71
N PHE A 121 4.05 10.22 -11.73
CA PHE A 121 2.80 10.55 -12.42
C PHE A 121 2.14 11.81 -11.85
N ILE A 122 2.00 11.89 -10.52
CA ILE A 122 1.46 13.05 -9.79
C ILE A 122 2.24 14.34 -10.10
N LYS A 123 3.57 14.27 -10.15
CA LYS A 123 4.42 15.42 -10.50
C LYS A 123 4.18 15.91 -11.92
N LYS A 124 3.96 15.00 -12.86
CA LYS A 124 3.69 15.32 -14.27
C LYS A 124 2.25 15.82 -14.48
N HIS A 125 1.31 15.30 -13.71
CA HIS A 125 -0.13 15.58 -13.83
C HIS A 125 -0.73 16.20 -12.56
N PRO A 126 -0.32 17.43 -12.17
CA PRO A 126 -0.77 18.06 -10.92
C PRO A 126 -2.29 18.36 -10.89
N SER A 127 -2.93 18.52 -12.06
CA SER A 127 -4.39 18.71 -12.18
C SER A 127 -5.19 17.48 -11.73
N LEU A 128 -4.68 16.27 -11.95
CA LEU A 128 -5.34 15.02 -11.55
C LEU A 128 -5.35 14.85 -10.02
N ILE A 129 -4.34 15.38 -9.33
CA ILE A 129 -4.33 15.42 -7.86
C ILE A 129 -5.52 16.23 -7.35
N TRP A 130 -5.73 17.42 -7.91
CA TRP A 130 -6.86 18.28 -7.54
C TRP A 130 -8.20 17.62 -7.79
N TYR A 131 -8.33 16.90 -8.91
CA TYR A 131 -9.50 16.11 -9.22
C TYR A 131 -9.77 15.04 -8.14
N ILE A 132 -8.75 14.24 -7.79
CA ILE A 132 -8.87 13.21 -6.74
C ILE A 132 -9.19 13.84 -5.38
N LEU A 133 -8.53 14.94 -5.00
CA LEU A 133 -8.75 15.62 -3.73
C LEU A 133 -10.18 16.17 -3.62
N ARG A 134 -10.73 16.77 -4.68
CA ARG A 134 -12.13 17.22 -4.71
C ARG A 134 -13.10 16.08 -4.47
N LYS A 135 -12.85 14.92 -5.07
CA LYS A 135 -13.67 13.71 -4.89
C LYS A 135 -13.58 13.16 -3.46
N MET A 136 -12.41 13.28 -2.83
CA MET A 136 -12.24 12.88 -1.42
C MET A 136 -12.84 13.87 -0.42
N ALA A 137 -12.93 15.17 -0.74
CA ALA A 137 -13.47 16.19 0.15
C ALA A 137 -15.02 16.23 0.20
N GLY A 138 -15.70 15.74 -0.85
CA GLY A 138 -17.16 15.79 -0.98
C GLY A 138 -17.96 14.76 -0.16
N GLN A 139 -17.30 13.82 0.53
CA GLN A 139 -17.95 12.82 1.37
C GLN A 139 -17.30 12.82 2.76
N SER A 140 -17.99 13.44 3.74
CA SER A 140 -17.73 13.45 5.20
C SER A 140 -16.32 13.03 5.64
N PHE A 141 -15.42 14.00 5.75
CA PHE A 141 -14.03 13.86 6.22
C PHE A 141 -13.88 13.57 7.74
N PHE A 142 -14.99 13.46 8.50
CA PHE A 142 -14.94 13.17 9.94
C PHE A 142 -14.93 11.65 10.19
N SER A 143 -13.72 11.07 10.37
CA SER A 143 -13.41 9.91 11.26
C SER A 143 -12.15 9.12 10.84
N VAL A 144 -11.21 9.70 10.09
CA VAL A 144 -10.11 8.90 9.47
C VAL A 144 -8.71 9.12 10.10
N CYS A 145 -8.58 9.95 11.16
CA CYS A 145 -7.28 10.20 11.83
C CYS A 145 -7.12 9.59 13.23
N SER A 146 -8.05 8.76 13.70
CA SER A 146 -7.92 8.09 14.99
C SER A 146 -8.26 6.62 14.85
N LEU A 147 -7.26 5.81 14.46
CA LEU A 147 -7.06 4.40 14.77
C LEU A 147 -5.67 3.96 14.29
#